data_AF-A0A7S0AXW1-F1
#
_entry.id   AF-A0A7S0AXW1-F1
#
_cell.length_a   1.000
_cell.length_b   1.000
_cell.length_c   1.000
_cell.angle_alpha   90.00
_cell.angle_beta   90.00
_cell.angle_gamma   90.00
#
_symmetry.space_group_name_H-M   'P 1'
#
loop_
_entity.id
_entity.type
_entity.pdbx_description
1 polymer ?
#
loop_
_entity_poly.entity_id
_entity_poly.type
_entity_poly.pdbx_seq_one_letter_code
_entity_poly.pdbx_strand_id
1 'polypeptide(L)'
;GGDQGKFDDSMRELRKLGVQVWPSPDVMEKMGAKDALTKVATMNIGLPDTLSYYTAEAFDAGFKKTMAFQPRVIKQNRGSAGEGIWIIKLKSGSYCSAYGEKSVEDTDVLKLMEANDNHEEEHTVAEFIEFCVNGRTGKSGDWTSKGEGKYLEGGKEAGGQLVDQRFCP
;
A
#
# COMPACT_ATOMS: atom_id res chain seq x y z
N GLY A 1 -9.41 8.95 -17.59
CA GLY A 1 -9.67 9.56 -16.27
C GLY A 1 -9.30 11.02 -16.33
N GLY A 2 -9.97 11.88 -15.55
CA GLY A 2 -9.63 13.31 -15.42
C GLY A 2 -8.59 13.58 -14.33
N ASP A 3 -8.16 14.83 -14.21
CA ASP A 3 -7.29 15.34 -13.14
C ASP A 3 -8.10 15.50 -11.84
N GLN A 4 -7.91 14.57 -10.89
CA GLN A 4 -8.63 14.55 -9.62
C GLN A 4 -8.40 15.84 -8.80
N GLY A 5 -7.19 16.42 -8.87
CA GLY A 5 -6.89 17.66 -8.15
C GLY A 5 -7.72 18.82 -8.66
N LYS A 6 -7.81 18.99 -9.98
CA LYS A 6 -8.69 20.00 -10.60
C LYS A 6 -10.15 19.79 -10.26
N PHE A 7 -10.59 18.54 -10.21
CA PHE A 7 -11.96 18.21 -9.82
C PHE A 7 -12.25 18.60 -8.37
N ASP A 8 -11.37 18.22 -7.43
CA ASP A 8 -11.53 18.53 -6.01
C ASP A 8 -11.49 20.04 -5.76
N ASP A 9 -10.59 20.77 -6.42
CA ASP A 9 -10.51 22.23 -6.32
C ASP A 9 -11.76 22.92 -6.88
N SER A 10 -12.28 22.46 -8.02
CA SER A 10 -13.54 22.97 -8.57
C SER A 10 -14.71 22.76 -7.61
N MET A 11 -14.76 21.60 -6.94
CA MET A 11 -15.79 21.31 -5.93
C MET A 11 -15.64 22.17 -4.67
N ARG A 12 -14.40 22.51 -4.26
CA ARG A 12 -14.15 23.46 -3.16
C ARG A 12 -14.61 24.87 -3.51
N GLU A 13 -14.39 25.33 -4.74
CA GLU A 13 -14.89 26.63 -5.21
C GLU A 13 -16.42 26.69 -5.22
N LEU A 14 -17.10 25.62 -5.66
CA LEU A 14 -18.57 25.53 -5.58
C LEU A 14 -19.08 25.68 -4.14
N ARG A 15 -18.38 25.08 -3.15
CA ARG A 15 -18.72 25.25 -1.74
C ARG A 15 -18.53 26.69 -1.25
N LYS A 16 -17.51 27.41 -1.72
CA LYS A 16 -17.31 28.84 -1.39
C LYS A 16 -18.45 29.72 -1.93
N LEU A 17 -19.06 29.32 -3.04
CA LEU A 17 -20.24 29.97 -3.62
C LEU A 17 -21.56 29.58 -2.94
N GLY A 18 -21.51 28.80 -1.85
CA GLY A 18 -22.70 28.35 -1.11
C GLY A 18 -23.42 27.15 -1.75
N VAL A 19 -22.87 26.57 -2.82
CA VAL A 19 -23.43 25.36 -3.44
C VAL A 19 -23.02 24.15 -2.61
N GLN A 20 -24.00 23.39 -2.16
CA GLN A 20 -23.76 22.19 -1.37
C GLN A 20 -23.23 21.05 -2.26
N VAL A 21 -22.07 20.50 -1.88
CA VAL A 21 -21.45 19.33 -2.53
C VAL A 21 -21.39 18.18 -1.50
N TRP A 22 -21.79 16.98 -1.91
CA TRP A 22 -21.82 15.78 -1.05
C TRP A 22 -21.18 14.56 -1.72
N PRO A 23 -20.32 13.80 -1.02
CA PRO A 23 -19.64 14.20 0.22
C PRO A 23 -18.73 15.42 -0.03
N SER A 24 -18.44 16.21 1.00
CA SER A 24 -17.57 17.38 0.80
C SER A 24 -16.18 16.92 0.33
N PRO A 25 -15.46 17.70 -0.52
CA PRO A 25 -14.12 17.36 -0.98
C PRO A 25 -13.15 17.02 0.16
N ASP A 26 -13.22 17.74 1.28
CA ASP A 26 -12.37 17.49 2.45
C ASP A 26 -12.65 16.14 3.13
N VAL A 27 -13.90 15.66 3.04
CA VAL A 27 -14.29 14.32 3.52
C VAL A 27 -13.85 13.28 2.51
N MET A 28 -14.00 13.53 1.21
CA MET A 28 -13.50 12.62 0.16
C MET A 28 -11.98 12.43 0.25
N GLU A 29 -11.23 13.49 0.48
CA GLU A 29 -9.77 13.43 0.65
C GLU A 29 -9.39 12.59 1.87
N LYS A 30 -10.07 12.78 3.00
CA LYS A 30 -9.81 12.01 4.23
C LYS A 30 -10.27 10.55 4.15
N MET A 31 -11.38 10.28 3.47
CA MET A 31 -11.96 8.93 3.36
C MET A 31 -11.38 8.13 2.19
N GLY A 32 -10.85 8.82 1.17
CA GLY A 32 -10.14 8.21 0.04
C GLY A 32 -8.68 7.88 0.36
N ALA A 33 -8.09 8.53 1.36
CA ALA A 33 -6.77 8.18 1.86
C ALA A 33 -6.80 6.80 2.53
N LYS A 34 -5.85 5.93 2.15
CA LYS A 34 -5.76 4.58 2.72
C LYS A 34 -5.30 4.58 4.18
N ASP A 35 -4.91 5.74 4.71
CA ASP A 35 -4.55 5.97 6.11
C ASP A 35 -5.70 5.70 7.10
N ALA A 36 -6.95 5.74 6.64
CA ALA A 36 -8.12 5.45 7.45
C ALA A 36 -8.07 4.01 8.00
N LEU A 37 -7.53 3.06 7.22
CA LEU A 37 -7.39 1.66 7.63
C LEU A 37 -6.45 1.51 8.83
N THR A 38 -5.37 2.27 8.88
CA THR A 38 -4.43 2.25 10.01
C THR A 38 -5.02 2.94 11.24
N LYS A 39 -5.80 4.01 11.07
CA LYS A 39 -6.44 4.73 12.19
C LYS A 39 -7.48 3.88 12.93
N VAL A 40 -8.12 2.92 12.23
CA VAL A 40 -9.11 2.02 12.84
C VAL A 40 -8.53 0.68 13.31
N ALA A 41 -7.20 0.48 13.21
CA ALA A 41 -6.55 -0.80 13.51
C ALA A 41 -6.78 -1.29 14.94
N THR A 42 -7.00 -0.39 15.89
CA THR A 42 -7.25 -0.71 17.32
C THR A 42 -8.72 -0.82 17.68
N MET A 43 -9.65 -0.60 16.74
CA MET A 43 -11.09 -0.79 16.96
C MET A 43 -11.44 -2.28 16.91
N ASN A 44 -12.65 -2.65 17.36
CA ASN A 44 -13.11 -4.05 17.39
C ASN A 44 -13.13 -4.76 16.03
N ILE A 45 -13.14 -4.00 14.93
CA ILE A 45 -13.11 -4.50 13.55
C ILE A 45 -11.74 -4.34 12.88
N GLY A 46 -10.77 -3.75 13.60
CA GLY A 46 -9.43 -3.51 13.13
C GLY A 46 -8.53 -4.72 13.32
N LEU A 47 -7.42 -4.73 12.57
CA LEU A 47 -6.36 -5.71 12.74
C LEU A 47 -5.11 -4.98 13.25
N PRO A 48 -4.57 -5.34 14.42
CA PRO A 48 -3.49 -4.59 15.09
C PRO A 48 -2.16 -4.62 14.33
N ASP A 49 -2.00 -5.56 13.40
CA ASP A 49 -0.89 -5.66 12.46
C ASP A 49 -1.15 -4.89 11.15
N THR A 50 -2.10 -3.95 11.13
CA THR A 50 -2.31 -3.01 10.01
C THR A 50 -1.45 -1.77 10.21
N LEU A 51 -0.50 -1.55 9.32
CA LEU A 51 0.52 -0.51 9.44
C LEU A 51 0.50 0.46 8.26
N SER A 52 1.02 1.66 8.51
CA SER A 52 1.31 2.67 7.48
C SER A 52 2.78 3.04 7.57
N TYR A 53 3.47 3.05 6.43
CA TYR A 53 4.87 3.39 6.33
C TYR A 53 5.06 4.65 5.50
N TYR A 54 5.95 5.53 5.97
CA TYR A 54 6.27 6.81 5.33
C TYR A 54 7.77 6.92 4.98
N THR A 55 8.59 5.96 5.41
CA THR A 55 10.02 5.89 5.08
C THR A 55 10.38 4.46 4.66
N ALA A 56 11.45 4.34 3.88
CA ALA A 56 11.93 3.06 3.36
C ALA A 56 12.33 2.12 4.50
N GLU A 57 12.99 2.64 5.54
CA GLU A 57 13.48 1.86 6.68
C GLU A 57 12.32 1.32 7.52
N ALA A 58 11.28 2.14 7.73
CA ALA A 58 10.08 1.71 8.44
C ALA A 58 9.33 0.63 7.65
N PHE A 59 9.27 0.78 6.32
CA PHE A 59 8.66 -0.22 5.45
C PHE A 59 9.44 -1.53 5.46
N ASP A 60 10.76 -1.50 5.26
CA ASP A 60 11.62 -2.70 5.26
C ASP A 60 11.46 -3.51 6.54
N ALA A 61 11.66 -2.86 7.70
CA ALA A 61 11.59 -3.54 8.99
C ALA A 61 10.17 -3.99 9.36
N GLY A 62 9.16 -3.20 9.00
CA GLY A 62 7.76 -3.48 9.31
C GLY A 62 7.19 -4.60 8.44
N PHE A 63 7.38 -4.49 7.12
CA PHE A 63 6.89 -5.45 6.14
C PHE A 63 7.49 -6.84 6.38
N LYS A 64 8.78 -6.93 6.69
CA LYS A 64 9.41 -8.22 6.98
C LYS A 64 8.75 -8.95 8.15
N LYS A 65 8.36 -8.21 9.20
CA LYS A 65 7.67 -8.76 10.38
C LYS A 65 6.22 -9.14 10.10
N THR A 66 5.48 -8.31 9.36
CA THR A 66 4.08 -8.59 9.05
C THR A 66 3.95 -9.76 8.06
N MET A 67 4.82 -9.81 7.05
CA MET A 67 4.85 -10.88 6.04
C MET A 67 5.23 -12.24 6.63
N ALA A 68 6.10 -12.27 7.65
CA ALA A 68 6.41 -13.50 8.39
C ALA A 68 5.20 -14.05 9.16
N PHE A 69 4.21 -13.20 9.49
CA PHE A 69 3.10 -13.57 10.35
C PHE A 69 1.86 -14.05 9.61
N GLN A 70 1.46 -13.42 8.50
CA GLN A 70 0.29 -13.81 7.70
C GLN A 70 0.39 -13.24 6.28
N PRO A 71 -0.40 -13.75 5.31
CA PRO A 71 -0.58 -13.12 4.00
C PRO A 71 -0.95 -11.64 4.11
N ARG A 72 -0.43 -10.81 3.19
CA ARG A 72 -0.55 -9.34 3.25
C ARG A 72 -1.29 -8.77 2.05
N VAL A 73 -1.84 -7.58 2.22
CA VAL A 73 -2.25 -6.68 1.16
C VAL A 73 -1.46 -5.38 1.31
N ILE A 74 -0.55 -5.11 0.38
CA ILE A 74 0.18 -3.85 0.32
C ILE A 74 -0.53 -2.91 -0.66
N LYS A 75 -0.67 -1.65 -0.27
CA LYS A 75 -1.39 -0.64 -1.05
C LYS A 75 -0.59 0.65 -1.06
N GLN A 76 -0.32 1.20 -2.24
CA GLN A 76 0.12 2.59 -2.38
C GLN A 76 -1.01 3.55 -1.99
N ASN A 77 -0.70 4.70 -1.39
CA ASN A 77 -1.74 5.64 -0.94
C ASN A 77 -2.54 6.29 -2.07
N ARG A 78 -1.91 6.63 -3.20
CA ARG A 78 -2.55 7.22 -4.38
C ARG A 78 -2.43 6.26 -5.57
N GLY A 79 -3.56 5.82 -6.10
CA GLY A 79 -3.64 4.89 -7.22
C GLY A 79 -5.10 4.63 -7.57
N SER A 80 -5.38 4.30 -8.83
CA SER A 80 -6.75 4.01 -9.29
C SER A 80 -6.84 2.61 -9.89
N ALA A 81 -8.04 2.04 -9.95
CA ALA A 81 -8.32 0.76 -10.61
C ALA A 81 -7.39 -0.41 -10.18
N GLY A 82 -7.02 -0.48 -8.91
CA GLY A 82 -6.23 -1.60 -8.37
C GLY A 82 -4.72 -1.52 -8.60
N GLU A 83 -4.20 -0.47 -9.24
CA GLU A 83 -2.76 -0.28 -9.43
C GLU A 83 -2.03 -0.09 -8.09
N GLY A 84 -0.92 -0.80 -7.90
CA GLY A 84 -0.14 -0.79 -6.67
C GLY A 84 -0.91 -1.32 -5.46
N ILE A 85 -1.85 -2.23 -5.71
CA ILE A 85 -2.50 -3.06 -4.68
C ILE A 85 -2.06 -4.50 -4.90
N TRP A 86 -1.25 -5.01 -3.98
CA TRP A 86 -0.62 -6.31 -4.05
C TRP A 86 -1.18 -7.23 -2.99
N ILE A 87 -1.72 -8.38 -3.40
CA ILE A 87 -1.98 -9.51 -2.49
C ILE A 87 -0.72 -10.36 -2.46
N ILE A 88 -0.15 -10.57 -1.27
CA ILE A 88 1.17 -11.14 -1.08
C ILE A 88 1.11 -12.36 -0.18
N LYS A 89 1.71 -13.46 -0.64
CA LYS A 89 1.86 -14.71 0.11
C LYS A 89 3.32 -15.15 0.05
N LEU A 90 3.80 -15.83 1.09
CA LEU A 90 5.05 -16.58 0.99
C LEU A 90 4.91 -17.70 -0.04
N LYS A 91 5.89 -17.83 -0.94
CA LYS A 91 5.92 -18.93 -1.92
C LYS A 91 6.14 -20.28 -1.24
N SER A 92 6.95 -20.30 -0.20
CA SER A 92 7.30 -21.48 0.59
C SER A 92 7.53 -21.07 2.05
N GLY A 93 7.61 -22.08 2.94
CA GLY A 93 7.73 -21.85 4.37
C GLY A 93 6.37 -21.73 5.07
N SER A 94 6.41 -21.38 6.34
CA SER A 94 5.25 -21.32 7.24
C SER A 94 5.25 -20.00 7.99
N TYR A 95 4.07 -19.43 8.16
CA TYR A 95 3.90 -18.24 8.97
C TYR A 95 4.18 -18.49 10.46
N CYS A 96 4.69 -17.49 11.17
CA CYS A 96 4.86 -17.55 12.62
C CYS A 96 3.51 -17.46 13.35
N SER A 97 3.48 -17.96 14.59
CA SER A 97 2.25 -18.08 15.36
C SER A 97 1.79 -16.76 15.98
N ALA A 98 2.75 -15.88 16.27
CA ALA A 98 2.51 -14.56 16.85
C ALA A 98 3.14 -13.45 16.02
N TYR A 99 2.46 -12.31 15.92
CA TYR A 99 2.97 -11.13 15.24
C TYR A 99 4.26 -10.62 15.91
N GLY A 100 5.30 -10.37 15.09
CA GLY A 100 6.61 -9.89 15.56
C GLY A 100 7.55 -10.99 16.06
N GLU A 101 7.14 -12.26 16.06
CA GLU A 101 7.98 -13.40 16.47
C GLU A 101 9.15 -13.63 15.50
N LYS A 102 8.93 -13.39 14.21
CA LYS A 102 9.90 -13.61 13.14
C LYS A 102 9.88 -12.46 12.13
N SER A 103 10.89 -12.44 11.27
CA SER A 103 10.95 -11.59 10.08
C SER A 103 11.32 -12.49 8.90
N VAL A 104 10.81 -12.17 7.70
CA VAL A 104 11.27 -12.82 6.47
C VAL A 104 12.63 -12.25 6.08
N GLU A 105 13.43 -13.07 5.42
CA GLU A 105 14.74 -12.71 4.92
C GLU A 105 14.63 -12.10 3.52
N ASP A 106 15.64 -11.31 3.13
CA ASP A 106 15.69 -10.68 1.80
C ASP A 106 15.59 -11.68 0.65
N THR A 107 16.07 -12.90 0.86
CA THR A 107 16.06 -13.99 -0.12
C THR A 107 14.76 -14.79 -0.17
N ASP A 108 13.84 -14.58 0.78
CA ASP A 108 12.56 -15.29 0.77
C ASP A 108 11.75 -14.87 -0.46
N VAL A 109 11.07 -15.84 -1.08
CA VAL A 109 10.31 -15.61 -2.32
C VAL A 109 8.84 -15.40 -2.02
N LEU A 110 8.27 -14.36 -2.61
CA LEU A 110 6.88 -13.95 -2.51
C LEU A 110 6.13 -14.37 -3.77
N LYS A 111 4.86 -14.74 -3.60
CA LYS A 111 3.85 -14.77 -4.66
C LYS A 111 3.03 -13.50 -4.55
N LEU A 112 3.07 -12.69 -5.59
CA LEU A 112 2.47 -11.36 -5.66
C LEU A 112 1.37 -11.39 -6.70
N MET A 113 0.18 -10.92 -6.35
CA MET A 113 -0.92 -10.72 -7.29
C MET A 113 -1.31 -9.24 -7.29
N GLU A 114 -1.23 -8.56 -8.44
CA GLU A 114 -1.71 -7.19 -8.55
C GLU A 114 -3.22 -7.16 -8.78
N ALA A 115 -3.95 -6.41 -7.97
CA ALA A 115 -5.41 -6.29 -8.09
C ALA A 115 -5.87 -5.53 -9.36
N ASN A 116 -4.95 -4.92 -10.11
CA ASN A 116 -5.26 -4.19 -11.35
C ASN A 116 -5.82 -5.12 -12.44
N ASP A 117 -5.16 -6.25 -12.67
CA ASP A 117 -5.51 -7.23 -13.71
C ASP A 117 -5.31 -8.69 -13.27
N ASN A 118 -5.07 -8.92 -11.97
CA ASN A 118 -4.90 -10.23 -11.34
C ASN A 118 -3.73 -11.05 -11.92
N HIS A 119 -2.75 -10.41 -12.58
CA HIS A 119 -1.53 -11.13 -12.91
C HIS A 119 -0.80 -11.54 -11.63
N GLU A 120 -0.13 -12.68 -11.70
CA GLU A 120 0.74 -13.17 -10.63
C GLU A 120 2.20 -13.09 -11.09
N GLU A 121 3.06 -12.63 -10.19
CA GLU A 121 4.51 -12.65 -10.38
C GLU A 121 5.22 -13.06 -9.09
N GLU A 122 6.45 -13.53 -9.23
CA GLU A 122 7.25 -14.02 -8.11
C GLU A 122 8.53 -13.19 -7.99
N HIS A 123 8.72 -12.60 -6.82
CA HIS A 123 9.89 -11.78 -6.51
C HIS A 123 10.38 -12.11 -5.10
N THR A 124 11.66 -11.89 -4.87
CA THR A 124 12.23 -11.91 -3.52
C THR A 124 11.69 -10.75 -2.68
N VAL A 125 11.78 -10.88 -1.36
CA VAL A 125 11.46 -9.79 -0.42
C VAL A 125 12.28 -8.54 -0.75
N ALA A 126 13.58 -8.69 -1.04
CA ALA A 126 14.44 -7.56 -1.41
C ALA A 126 13.98 -6.87 -2.70
N GLU A 127 13.65 -7.64 -3.74
CA GLU A 127 13.16 -7.10 -5.01
C GLU A 127 11.85 -6.33 -4.85
N PHE A 128 10.90 -6.87 -4.08
CA PHE A 128 9.62 -6.20 -3.81
C PHE A 128 9.79 -4.91 -3.00
N ILE A 129 10.68 -4.92 -1.99
CA ILE A 129 10.97 -3.73 -1.19
C ILE A 129 11.62 -2.65 -2.07
N GLU A 130 12.61 -3.03 -2.86
CA GLU A 130 13.28 -2.12 -3.80
C GLU A 130 12.28 -1.54 -4.81
N PHE A 131 11.38 -2.35 -5.37
CA PHE A 131 10.33 -1.86 -6.27
C PHE A 131 9.41 -0.84 -5.59
N CYS A 132 8.96 -1.13 -4.37
CA CYS A 132 8.10 -0.23 -3.62
C CYS A 132 8.79 1.10 -3.27
N VAL A 133 10.09 1.10 -3.01
CA VAL A 133 10.83 2.28 -2.56
C VAL A 133 11.42 3.07 -3.73
N ASN A 134 12.13 2.38 -4.62
CA ASN A 134 12.94 2.96 -5.69
C ASN A 134 12.39 2.68 -7.09
N GLY A 135 11.35 1.85 -7.21
CA GLY A 135 10.72 1.51 -8.48
C GLY A 135 11.52 0.48 -9.26
N ARG A 136 11.38 0.53 -10.58
CA ARG A 136 12.14 -0.35 -11.48
C ARG A 136 13.62 0.05 -11.50
N THR A 137 14.44 -0.77 -10.87
CA THR A 137 15.90 -0.67 -10.86
C THR A 137 16.51 -2.03 -11.23
N GLY A 138 17.82 -2.07 -11.50
CA GLY A 138 18.50 -3.36 -11.69
C GLY A 138 18.47 -4.27 -10.46
N LYS A 139 18.08 -3.76 -9.28
CA LYS A 139 17.94 -4.51 -8.03
C LYS A 139 16.51 -4.95 -7.74
N SER A 140 15.51 -4.31 -8.35
CA SER A 140 14.11 -4.68 -8.17
C SER A 140 13.74 -5.93 -8.97
N GLY A 141 14.58 -6.35 -9.92
CA GLY A 141 14.21 -7.36 -10.91
C GLY A 141 13.25 -6.81 -11.97
N ASP A 142 12.70 -7.70 -12.79
CA ASP A 142 11.85 -7.37 -13.93
C ASP A 142 10.36 -7.47 -13.57
N TRP A 143 9.65 -6.34 -13.63
CA TRP A 143 8.23 -6.24 -13.23
C TRP A 143 7.29 -6.22 -14.43
N THR A 144 6.21 -7.01 -14.37
CA THR A 144 5.16 -7.03 -15.40
C THR A 144 4.00 -6.09 -15.08
N SER A 145 3.91 -5.60 -13.84
CA SER A 145 2.97 -4.56 -13.40
C SER A 145 2.90 -3.40 -14.39
N LYS A 146 1.77 -2.68 -14.44
CA LYS A 146 1.68 -1.41 -15.18
C LYS A 146 2.26 -0.25 -14.38
N GLY A 147 2.31 -0.38 -13.05
CA GLY A 147 2.86 0.64 -12.17
C GLY A 147 4.39 0.70 -12.23
N GLU A 148 4.93 1.85 -11.85
CA GLU A 148 6.39 2.08 -11.81
C GLU A 148 7.03 1.78 -10.44
N GLY A 149 6.21 1.49 -9.42
CA GLY A 149 6.66 1.36 -8.03
C GLY A 149 6.80 2.73 -7.35
N LYS A 150 7.86 2.93 -6.55
CA LYS A 150 8.20 4.22 -5.91
C LYS A 150 7.08 4.84 -5.05
N TYR A 151 6.38 4.01 -4.29
CA TYR A 151 5.19 4.41 -3.54
C TYR A 151 5.46 5.39 -2.38
N LEU A 152 6.72 5.65 -2.06
CA LEU A 152 7.17 6.63 -1.06
C LEU A 152 7.78 7.90 -1.67
N GLU A 153 7.82 8.02 -3.00
CA GLU A 153 8.43 9.16 -3.69
C GLU A 153 7.76 10.49 -3.33
N GLY A 154 8.57 11.54 -3.23
CA GLY A 154 8.12 12.86 -2.77
C GLY A 154 7.81 12.96 -1.28
N GLY A 155 7.87 11.85 -0.54
CA GLY A 155 7.67 11.80 0.91
C GLY A 155 6.21 12.03 1.33
N LYS A 156 6.00 12.09 2.64
CA LYS A 156 4.66 12.17 3.25
C LYS A 156 3.85 13.37 2.77
N GLU A 157 4.47 14.52 2.55
CA GLU A 157 3.80 15.75 2.08
C GLU A 157 3.26 15.60 0.65
N ALA A 158 3.96 14.85 -0.22
CA ALA A 158 3.48 14.50 -1.55
C ALA A 158 2.45 13.34 -1.54
N GLY A 159 2.16 12.78 -0.36
CA GLY A 159 1.28 11.63 -0.18
C GLY A 159 1.96 10.27 -0.32
N GLY A 160 3.30 10.22 -0.34
CA GLY A 160 4.08 8.99 -0.31
C GLY A 160 3.79 8.20 0.97
N GLN A 161 3.19 7.02 0.78
CA GLN A 161 2.76 6.15 1.88
C GLN A 161 2.45 4.75 1.34
N LEU A 162 2.86 3.76 2.11
CA LEU A 162 2.47 2.36 1.95
C LEU A 162 1.56 1.93 3.09
N VAL A 163 0.44 1.31 2.76
CA VAL A 163 -0.45 0.67 3.73
C VAL A 163 -0.28 -0.84 3.64
N ASP A 164 -0.07 -1.46 4.78
CA ASP A 164 0.15 -2.88 4.94
C ASP A 164 -0.92 -3.47 5.84
N GLN A 165 -1.76 -4.31 5.26
CA GLN A 165 -2.91 -4.91 5.93
C GLN A 165 -2.85 -6.43 5.81
N ARG A 166 -3.32 -7.15 6.83
CA ARG A 166 -3.48 -8.60 6.72
C ARG A 166 -4.52 -8.94 5.66
N PHE A 167 -4.24 -9.94 4.84
CA PHE A 167 -5.23 -10.53 3.94
C PHE A 167 -6.02 -11.60 4.70
N CYS A 168 -7.32 -11.35 4.91
CA CYS A 168 -8.25 -12.29 5.53
C CYS A 168 -9.10 -12.95 4.43
N PRO A 169 -8.88 -14.24 4.11
CA PRO A 169 -9.68 -14.99 3.12
C PRO A 169 -11.07 -15.36 3.62
#